data_AF-A0A0U1NY95-F1
#
_entry.id   AF-A0A0U1NY95-F1
#
_cell.length_a   1.000
_cell.length_b   1.000
_cell.length_c   1.000
_cell.angle_alpha   90.00
_cell.angle_beta   90.00
_cell.angle_gamma   90.00
#
_symmetry.space_group_name_H-M   'P 1'
#
loop_
_entity.id
_entity.type
_entity.pdbx_description
1 polymer ?
#
loop_
_entity_poly.entity_id
_entity_poly.type
_entity_poly.pdbx_seq_one_letter_code
_entity_poly.pdbx_strand_id
1 'polypeptide(L)' 'MTQERKEIITLRINQDKEDECLIIVSLFGNKEVGIAVSEVQNGDAEIWLNLDYAKKISEALNQAIKQIEENY' A
#
# COMPACT_ATOMS: atom_id res chain seq x y z
N MET A 1 -22.76 -8.14 -11.12
CA MET A 1 -21.69 -7.20 -11.47
C MET A 1 -20.39 -7.75 -10.90
N THR A 2 -19.45 -8.11 -11.76
CA THR A 2 -18.09 -8.49 -11.37
C THR A 2 -17.44 -7.26 -10.73
N GLN A 3 -16.93 -7.40 -9.51
CA GLN A 3 -16.17 -6.34 -8.88
C GLN A 3 -14.80 -6.30 -9.58
N GLU A 4 -14.45 -5.16 -10.16
CA GLU A 4 -13.20 -4.98 -10.88
C GLU A 4 -12.16 -4.34 -9.96
N ARG A 5 -10.90 -4.76 -10.10
CA ARG A 5 -9.76 -4.12 -9.44
C ARG A 5 -9.42 -2.84 -10.19
N LYS A 6 -9.37 -1.72 -9.47
CA LYS A 6 -8.91 -0.45 -9.99
C LYS A 6 -7.65 0.00 -9.25
N GLU A 7 -6.54 0.10 -9.96
CA GLU A 7 -5.33 0.72 -9.42
C GLU A 7 -5.57 2.22 -9.19
N ILE A 8 -5.17 2.71 -8.02
CA ILE A 8 -5.28 4.13 -7.65
C ILE A 8 -3.91 4.81 -7.79
N ILE A 9 -2.88 4.18 -7.23
CA ILE A 9 -1.52 4.73 -7.20
C ILE A 9 -0.50 3.60 -7.17
N THR A 10 0.59 3.80 -7.89
CA THR A 10 1.79 2.97 -7.81
C THR A 10 2.96 3.86 -7.43
N LEU A 11 3.58 3.57 -6.28
CA LEU A 11 4.78 4.21 -5.81
C LEU A 11 5.96 3.30 -6.11
N ARG A 12 6.94 3.80 -6.85
CA ARG A 12 8.20 3.07 -7.08
C ARG A 12 9.29 3.64 -6.19
N ILE A 13 9.94 2.77 -5.44
CA ILE A 13 11.00 3.07 -4.51
C ILE A 13 12.28 2.45 -5.07
N ASN A 14 13.39 3.22 -5.07
CA ASN A 14 14.69 2.79 -5.60
C ASN A 14 14.66 2.36 -7.08
N GLN A 15 14.04 3.16 -7.95
CA GLN A 15 13.84 2.90 -9.39
C GLN A 15 15.11 2.50 -10.19
N ASP A 16 16.31 2.77 -9.68
CA ASP A 16 17.59 2.55 -10.37
C ASP A 16 18.47 1.46 -9.74
N LYS A 17 17.93 0.68 -8.80
CA LYS A 17 18.69 -0.37 -8.08
C LYS A 17 18.10 -1.75 -8.34
N GLU A 18 18.90 -2.79 -8.14
CA GLU A 18 18.41 -4.18 -8.12
C GLU A 18 17.29 -4.38 -7.08
N ASP A 19 17.26 -3.54 -6.05
CA ASP A 19 16.24 -3.53 -4.99
C ASP A 19 15.05 -2.59 -5.29
N GLU A 20 14.62 -2.48 -6.56
CA GLU A 20 13.40 -1.72 -6.90
C GLU A 20 12.19 -2.37 -6.22
N CYS A 21 11.47 -1.55 -5.45
CA CYS A 21 10.28 -1.94 -4.72
C CYS A 21 9.08 -1.11 -5.21
N LEU A 22 7.95 -1.77 -5.44
CA LEU A 22 6.70 -1.15 -5.82
C LEU A 22 5.70 -1.27 -4.69
N ILE A 23 5.02 -0.17 -4.38
CA ILE A 23 3.82 -0.18 -3.55
C ILE A 23 2.64 0.17 -4.44
N ILE A 24 1.73 -0.79 -4.64
CA ILE A 24 0.53 -0.62 -5.46
C ILE A 24 -0.66 -0.54 -4.53
N VAL A 25 -1.44 0.53 -4.64
CA VAL A 25 -2.71 0.69 -3.92
C VAL A 25 -3.85 0.56 -4.90
N SER A 26 -4.77 -0.37 -4.64
CA SER A 26 -5.91 -0.67 -5.49
C SER A 26 -7.23 -0.62 -4.72
N LEU A 27 -8.33 -0.36 -5.42
CA LEU A 27 -9.69 -0.57 -4.93
C LEU A 27 -10.29 -1.81 -5.56
N PHE A 28 -11.03 -2.59 -4.78
CA PHE A 28 -11.89 -3.66 -5.28
C PHE A 28 -13.34 -3.33 -4.95
N GLY A 29 -14.17 -3.20 -5.98
CA GLY A 29 -15.60 -2.91 -5.82
C GLY A 29 -15.94 -1.65 -5.01
N ASN A 30 -15.00 -0.69 -4.91
CA ASN A 30 -15.08 0.52 -4.05
C ASN A 30 -15.30 0.25 -2.55
N LYS A 31 -15.06 -0.98 -2.07
CA LYS A 31 -15.31 -1.38 -0.67
C LYS A 31 -14.05 -1.85 0.05
N GLU A 32 -13.07 -2.29 -0.73
CA GLU A 32 -11.81 -2.82 -0.23
C GLU A 32 -10.65 -2.09 -0.87
N VAL A 33 -9.61 -1.88 -0.07
CA VAL A 33 -8.33 -1.33 -0.48
C VAL A 33 -7.30 -2.46 -0.40
N GLY A 34 -6.64 -2.74 -1.51
CA GLY A 34 -5.49 -3.63 -1.57
C GLY A 34 -4.21 -2.79 -1.50
N ILE A 35 -3.26 -3.22 -0.69
CA ILE A 35 -1.88 -2.72 -0.70
C ILE A 35 -0.99 -3.91 -1.05
N ALA A 36 -0.34 -3.85 -2.22
CA ALA A 36 0.65 -4.81 -2.63
C ALA A 36 2.04 -4.20 -2.51
N VAL A 37 2.96 -4.95 -1.90
CA VAL A 37 4.40 -4.64 -1.91
C VAL A 37 5.05 -5.68 -2.80
N SER A 38 5.66 -5.20 -3.88
CA SER A 38 6.30 -6.05 -4.89
C SER A 38 7.78 -5.69 -4.98
N GLU A 39 8.64 -6.69 -4.83
CA GLU A 39 9.97 -6.64 -5.41
C GLU A 39 9.80 -7.13 -6.85
N VAL A 40 10.23 -6.32 -7.82
CA VAL A 40 9.97 -6.47 -9.28
C VAL A 40 10.28 -7.87 -9.84
N GLN A 41 10.93 -8.74 -9.06
CA GLN A 41 11.40 -10.06 -9.48
C GLN A 41 10.79 -11.28 -8.74
N ASN A 42 9.95 -11.16 -7.69
CA ASN A 42 9.64 -12.33 -6.84
C ASN A 42 8.21 -12.51 -6.29
N GLY A 43 7.20 -11.96 -6.97
CA GLY A 43 5.80 -12.19 -6.61
C GLY A 43 5.34 -11.32 -5.44
N ASP A 44 4.14 -10.79 -5.56
CA ASP A 44 3.73 -9.63 -4.75
C ASP A 44 3.11 -10.10 -3.43
N ALA A 45 3.67 -9.63 -2.32
CA ALA A 45 2.99 -9.75 -1.03
C ALA A 45 1.84 -8.73 -1.02
N GLU A 46 0.61 -9.23 -1.12
CA GLU A 46 -0.59 -8.40 -1.18
C GLU A 46 -1.48 -8.60 0.05
N ILE A 47 -1.87 -7.48 0.67
CA ILE A 47 -2.82 -7.46 1.78
C ILE A 47 -4.08 -6.71 1.32
N TRP A 48 -5.23 -7.37 1.45
CA TRP A 48 -6.53 -6.77 1.18
C TRP A 48 -7.22 -6.39 2.50
N LEU A 49 -7.65 -5.13 2.58
CA LEU A 49 -8.30 -4.57 3.75
C LEU A 49 -9.63 -3.96 3.33
N ASN A 50 -10.67 -4.11 4.16
CA ASN A 50 -11.83 -3.25 3.98
C ASN A 50 -11.48 -1.79 4.32
N LEU A 51 -12.30 -0.85 3.84
CA LEU A 51 -12.04 0.59 4.02
C LEU A 51 -11.87 1.01 5.48
N ASP A 52 -12.60 0.40 6.42
CA ASP A 52 -12.53 0.77 7.84
C ASP A 52 -11.20 0.36 8.47
N TYR A 53 -10.69 -0.83 8.15
CA TYR A 53 -9.37 -1.27 8.61
C TYR A 53 -8.24 -0.51 7.91
N ALA A 54 -8.37 -0.25 6.61
CA ALA A 54 -7.39 0.55 5.87
C ALA A 54 -7.21 1.94 6.52
N LYS A 55 -8.31 2.62 6.85
CA LYS A 55 -8.27 3.92 7.55
C LYS A 55 -7.56 3.83 8.90
N LYS A 56 -7.91 2.85 9.74
CA LYS A 56 -7.29 2.67 11.06
C LYS A 56 -5.78 2.43 10.96
N ILE A 57 -5.35 1.63 9.99
CA ILE A 57 -3.92 1.36 9.76
C ILE A 57 -3.21 2.64 9.28
N SER A 58 -3.78 3.37 8.32
CA SER A 58 -3.20 4.64 7.86
C SER A 58 -3.08 5.67 8.97
N GLU A 59 -4.08 5.78 9.84
CA GLU A 59 -4.05 6.66 11.01
C GLU A 59 -2.95 6.26 12.00
N ALA A 60 -2.85 4.97 12.33
CA ALA A 60 -1.83 4.45 13.23
C ALA A 60 -0.41 4.67 12.70
N LEU A 61 -0.17 4.43 11.40
CA LEU A 61 1.11 4.67 10.75
C LEU A 61 1.48 6.17 10.77
N ASN A 62 0.54 7.04 10.43
CA ASN A 62 0.77 8.49 10.49
C ASN A 62 1.13 8.95 11.92
N GLN A 63 0.49 8.39 12.94
CA GLN A 63 0.83 8.70 14.34
C GLN A 63 2.23 8.21 14.70
N ALA A 64 2.59 6.99 14.30
CA ALA A 64 3.92 6.43 14.55
C ALA A 64 5.02 7.26 13.86
N ILE A 65 4.82 7.67 12.60
CA ILE A 65 5.77 8.52 11.87
C ILE A 65 5.98 9.85 12.59
N LYS A 66 4.89 10.53 12.99
CA LYS A 66 4.99 11.79 13.74
C LYS A 66 5.76 11.63 15.04
N GLN A 67 5.50 10.55 15.78
CA GLN A 67 6.24 10.27 17.02
C GLN A 67 7.72 10.04 16.77
N ILE A 68 8.10 9.42 15.64
CA ILE A 68 9.51 9.27 15.28
C ILE A 68 10.10 10.65 14.98
N GLU A 69 9.46 11.46 14.13
CA GLU A 69 9.94 12.78 13.74
C GLU A 69 10.04 13.78 14.91
N GLU A 70 9.14 13.71 15.89
CA GLU A 70 9.16 14.57 17.08
C GLU A 70 10.27 14.17 18.10
N ASN A 71 10.79 12.95 18.00
CA ASN A 71 11.84 12.42 18.89
C ASN A 71 13.26 12.51 18.30
N TYR A 72 13.41 13.08 17.10
CA TYR A 72 14.68 13.37 16.41
C TYR A 72 14.84 14.88 16.17
#